data_AF-A0A328B7Z4-F1
#
_entry.id   AF-A0A328B7Z4-F1
#
_cell.length_a   1.000
_cell.length_b   1.000
_cell.length_c   1.000
_cell.angle_alpha   90.00
_cell.angle_beta   90.00
_cell.angle_gamma   90.00
#
_symmetry.space_group_name_H-M   'P 1'
#
loop_
_entity.id
_entity.type
_entity.pdbx_description
1 polymer ?
#
loop_
_entity_poly.entity_id
_entity_poly.type
_entity_poly.pdbx_seq_one_letter_code
_entity_poly.pdbx_strand_id
1 'polypeptide(L)'
;MTTALAAREELMTPALRCEGCVTSAVARPFRSRIVADTWLVMCPGCSLLHHARAESSRYRALSFRMRPTVLPSLMLRRLLSLLILAAPACVPLGTPITDPNAGRVGQASPVQAPRANQQLRFEDATYDPDIQSVQCYVSTGQATEVFTAPVVPLEQAGGILLEFDLLGDQSRRLTARLVHCNADWSPSVLTDLQFLNEINEFNLTNYRTSVGTQVPYYHYRLPVPGPKISGNFLLVVQDANTRQPLISRRLLVYQNLVEVQAQLGLAPGGSARYTMQQIDFAIRYGAYPLVNPAVETRVVLRQNFRWDNAHYNLRPTFVRDAEQRLDYQYFNFENAFPALNEFRFADIRSLRTNGVGVERLDMQASPREVRLLPETTRGGRSYTQYEDADGQRVFENREYGNGATNADYVWTTFQLRAESPAPGPVYVFGALTDWKLLPDFKLSYNAEQQLYTGRALLKQGYYNYYYVVGQAGGAAPDAGYFEGSYQLTENQYDILVYYRPPGTRTDLIIGYRPLVVNGQQVRTNTQSGIFR
;
A
#
# COMPACT_ATOMS: atom_id res chain seq x y z
N MET A 1 -27.22 37.74 26.52
CA MET A 1 -28.10 38.09 27.64
C MET A 1 -29.19 37.02 27.64
N THR A 2 -29.31 36.08 28.57
CA THR A 2 -29.06 36.10 30.02
C THR A 2 -28.82 34.65 30.50
N THR A 3 -28.03 34.56 31.56
CA THR A 3 -27.50 33.43 32.32
C THR A 3 -28.48 32.76 33.30
N ALA A 4 -28.04 31.61 33.84
CA ALA A 4 -28.18 31.06 35.22
C ALA A 4 -28.99 29.76 35.35
N LEU A 5 -28.39 28.62 35.80
CA LEU A 5 -28.02 28.21 37.19
C LEU A 5 -29.25 28.07 38.12
N ALA A 6 -29.42 27.11 39.05
CA ALA A 6 -28.67 25.92 39.49
C ALA A 6 -29.48 25.16 40.59
N ALA A 7 -29.07 23.91 40.86
CA ALA A 7 -28.92 23.20 42.16
C ALA A 7 -30.10 22.83 43.10
N ARG A 8 -30.14 21.53 43.48
CA ARG A 8 -30.07 20.89 44.83
C ARG A 8 -30.76 19.51 44.82
N GLU A 9 -30.51 18.48 45.65
CA GLU A 9 -29.43 17.90 46.47
C GLU A 9 -30.14 16.93 47.45
N GLU A 10 -29.47 15.83 47.85
CA GLU A 10 -29.71 14.89 48.98
C GLU A 10 -29.89 13.41 48.57
N LEU A 11 -29.37 12.38 49.27
CA LEU A 11 -28.19 12.15 50.13
C LEU A 11 -28.25 10.65 50.53
N MET A 12 -27.08 10.06 50.82
CA MET A 12 -26.78 8.96 51.76
C MET A 12 -26.23 7.62 51.22
N THR A 13 -24.93 7.47 51.48
CA THR A 13 -24.14 6.26 51.76
C THR A 13 -24.06 6.06 53.30
N PRO A 14 -23.64 4.91 53.88
CA PRO A 14 -22.19 4.61 53.98
C PRO A 14 -21.76 3.11 54.02
N ALA A 15 -20.44 2.98 54.07
CA ALA A 15 -19.52 1.85 53.84
C ALA A 15 -19.40 0.78 54.93
N LEU A 16 -18.67 -0.32 54.62
CA LEU A 16 -17.71 -0.97 55.54
C LEU A 16 -16.73 -1.92 54.82
N ARG A 17 -15.44 -1.81 55.20
CA ARG A 17 -14.31 -2.75 54.96
C ARG A 17 -14.05 -3.54 56.26
N CYS A 18 -13.48 -4.75 56.18
CA CYS A 18 -12.21 -5.18 56.81
C CYS A 18 -12.03 -6.71 56.92
N GLU A 19 -10.76 -7.11 56.98
CA GLU A 19 -10.12 -8.44 56.90
C GLU A 19 -10.30 -9.37 58.13
N GLY A 20 -9.95 -10.66 58.00
CA GLY A 20 -9.51 -11.51 59.12
C GLY A 20 -9.78 -13.02 58.99
N CYS A 21 -8.70 -13.82 59.03
CA CYS A 21 -8.61 -15.28 58.93
C CYS A 21 -9.07 -16.02 60.22
N VAL A 22 -9.36 -17.35 60.15
CA VAL A 22 -9.00 -18.45 61.09
C VAL A 22 -9.94 -19.68 61.01
N THR A 23 -9.36 -20.78 60.47
CA THR A 23 -9.43 -22.24 60.76
C THR A 23 -10.70 -23.06 61.07
N SER A 24 -10.64 -24.30 60.52
CA SER A 24 -11.17 -25.60 61.00
C SER A 24 -12.64 -25.92 60.69
N ALA A 25 -13.10 -27.16 60.52
CA ALA A 25 -12.56 -28.45 60.08
C ALA A 25 -13.80 -29.39 59.93
N VAL A 26 -13.64 -30.50 59.20
CA VAL A 26 -14.47 -31.73 59.26
C VAL A 26 -15.89 -31.69 58.63
N ALA A 27 -16.06 -32.40 57.50
CA ALA A 27 -16.92 -33.59 57.33
C ALA A 27 -17.33 -33.82 55.86
N ARG A 28 -16.87 -34.94 55.31
CA ARG A 28 -17.39 -35.64 54.10
C ARG A 28 -18.79 -36.25 54.42
N PRO A 29 -19.67 -36.60 53.45
CA PRO A 29 -19.34 -37.60 52.42
C PRO A 29 -20.06 -37.58 51.03
N PHE A 30 -19.36 -38.25 50.09
CA PHE A 30 -19.82 -39.18 49.03
C PHE A 30 -20.80 -38.78 47.90
N ARG A 31 -20.29 -38.83 46.65
CA ARG A 31 -20.68 -39.72 45.51
C ARG A 31 -19.90 -39.27 44.26
N SER A 32 -18.79 -39.92 43.86
CA SER A 32 -18.64 -41.12 43.00
C SER A 32 -18.85 -40.91 41.48
N ARG A 33 -17.74 -40.90 40.72
CA ARG A 33 -17.45 -41.40 39.35
C ARG A 33 -16.10 -40.75 38.91
N ILE A 34 -14.91 -41.37 39.01
CA ILE A 34 -14.26 -42.43 38.18
C ILE A 34 -14.58 -42.21 36.69
N VAL A 35 -13.62 -41.82 35.82
CA VAL A 35 -12.48 -42.55 35.19
C VAL A 35 -11.55 -41.47 34.58
N ALA A 36 -10.23 -41.54 34.42
CA ALA A 36 -9.08 -42.27 34.96
C ALA A 36 -7.84 -41.53 34.40
N ASP A 37 -6.89 -41.18 35.27
CA ASP A 37 -5.58 -40.67 34.88
C ASP A 37 -4.64 -41.84 34.50
N THR A 38 -3.72 -41.61 33.58
CA THR A 38 -2.48 -42.39 33.51
C THR A 38 -1.31 -41.43 33.31
N TRP A 39 -0.56 -41.22 34.39
CA TRP A 39 0.76 -40.63 34.38
C TRP A 39 1.80 -41.73 34.15
N LEU A 40 2.81 -41.46 33.31
CA LEU A 40 4.06 -42.22 33.30
C LEU A 40 5.24 -41.26 33.46
N VAL A 41 6.18 -41.66 34.31
CA VAL A 41 7.34 -40.92 34.81
C VAL A 41 8.62 -41.55 34.23
N MET A 42 9.62 -40.70 33.91
CA MET A 42 11.07 -40.96 33.73
C MET A 42 11.51 -41.84 32.53
N CYS A 43 12.67 -41.66 31.86
CA CYS A 43 14.00 -41.16 32.24
C CYS A 43 14.83 -40.77 30.97
N PRO A 44 15.95 -40.02 31.07
CA PRO A 44 16.82 -39.63 29.95
C PRO A 44 18.14 -40.44 29.86
N GLY A 45 18.75 -40.54 28.65
CA GLY A 45 20.20 -40.88 28.51
C GLY A 45 20.66 -41.65 27.26
N CYS A 46 21.39 -40.94 26.37
CA CYS A 46 22.58 -41.30 25.55
C CYS A 46 22.80 -42.74 24.97
N SER A 47 23.11 -42.85 23.66
CA SER A 47 24.43 -43.26 23.09
C SER A 47 24.39 -43.69 21.60
N LEU A 48 25.50 -43.40 20.92
CA LEU A 48 25.94 -43.67 19.54
C LEU A 48 25.75 -45.10 18.96
N LEU A 49 25.62 -45.24 17.63
CA LEU A 49 26.68 -45.78 16.72
C LEU A 49 26.28 -45.91 15.23
N HIS A 50 27.28 -45.62 14.37
CA HIS A 50 27.57 -45.99 12.97
C HIS A 50 26.63 -46.84 12.09
N HIS A 51 26.51 -46.44 10.81
CA HIS A 51 26.99 -47.26 9.67
C HIS A 51 27.27 -46.44 8.39
N ALA A 52 28.31 -46.87 7.66
CA ALA A 52 28.86 -46.27 6.45
C ALA A 52 28.93 -47.32 5.32
N ARG A 53 28.80 -46.88 4.05
CA ARG A 53 29.42 -47.37 2.79
C ARG A 53 28.63 -46.75 1.61
N ALA A 54 29.19 -46.01 0.64
CA ALA A 54 30.36 -46.15 -0.25
C ALA A 54 30.08 -46.94 -1.55
N GLU A 55 30.18 -46.25 -2.70
CA GLU A 55 30.68 -46.67 -4.05
C GLU A 55 30.51 -45.45 -5.01
N SER A 56 31.55 -44.74 -5.48
CA SER A 56 32.42 -44.95 -6.67
C SER A 56 31.64 -45.28 -7.97
N SER A 57 31.86 -44.68 -9.16
CA SER A 57 33.10 -44.24 -9.83
C SER A 57 32.86 -43.40 -11.11
N ARG A 58 33.74 -42.41 -11.33
CA ARG A 58 34.45 -41.97 -12.57
C ARG A 58 33.80 -42.14 -13.97
N TYR A 59 33.81 -41.06 -14.75
CA TYR A 59 34.42 -41.02 -16.10
C TYR A 59 34.98 -39.61 -16.43
N ARG A 60 36.18 -39.59 -17.03
CA ARG A 60 36.93 -38.42 -17.56
C ARG A 60 36.55 -38.18 -19.02
N ALA A 61 36.58 -36.92 -19.47
CA ALA A 61 37.34 -36.50 -20.66
C ALA A 61 37.39 -34.95 -20.76
N LEU A 62 38.59 -34.39 -20.57
CA LEU A 62 38.96 -33.03 -20.98
C LEU A 62 39.67 -33.13 -22.34
N SER A 63 39.39 -32.19 -23.24
CA SER A 63 40.21 -31.93 -24.42
C SER A 63 40.64 -30.46 -24.47
N PHE A 64 41.97 -30.30 -24.60
CA PHE A 64 42.79 -29.10 -24.66
C PHE A 64 42.72 -28.37 -26.03
N ARG A 65 42.93 -27.04 -26.04
CA ARG A 65 43.89 -26.27 -26.89
C ARG A 65 43.66 -24.76 -26.71
N MET A 66 44.55 -24.04 -26.03
CA MET A 66 45.69 -23.23 -26.56
C MET A 66 45.31 -22.09 -27.53
N ARG A 67 45.43 -20.84 -27.01
CA ARG A 67 45.84 -19.59 -27.71
C ARG A 67 47.30 -19.72 -28.20
N PRO A 68 47.94 -18.83 -29.05
CA PRO A 68 47.73 -17.37 -29.10
C PRO A 68 48.04 -16.58 -30.41
N THR A 69 47.69 -15.27 -30.37
CA THR A 69 48.42 -14.05 -30.85
C THR A 69 48.65 -13.65 -32.33
N VAL A 70 48.51 -12.32 -32.52
CA VAL A 70 49.23 -11.32 -33.38
C VAL A 70 48.46 -10.65 -34.53
N LEU A 71 48.08 -9.37 -34.29
CA LEU A 71 48.20 -8.08 -35.05
C LEU A 71 48.51 -8.06 -36.58
N PRO A 72 48.54 -6.86 -37.26
CA PRO A 72 47.55 -5.78 -37.42
C PRO A 72 47.48 -5.25 -38.88
N SER A 73 46.60 -4.28 -39.21
CA SER A 73 46.84 -3.41 -40.39
C SER A 73 46.07 -2.07 -40.38
N LEU A 74 46.87 -1.00 -40.34
CA LEU A 74 46.84 0.29 -41.09
C LEU A 74 45.53 1.10 -41.20
N MET A 75 45.48 2.36 -40.73
CA MET A 75 45.85 3.63 -41.41
C MET A 75 44.86 3.98 -42.57
N LEU A 76 44.33 5.19 -42.83
CA LEU A 76 44.88 6.56 -42.73
C LEU A 76 43.81 7.61 -43.19
N ARG A 77 43.89 8.85 -42.67
CA ARG A 77 43.56 10.21 -43.26
C ARG A 77 42.10 10.54 -43.70
N ARG A 78 41.45 11.59 -43.17
CA ARG A 78 41.59 13.09 -43.33
C ARG A 78 40.90 13.67 -44.58
N LEU A 79 40.38 14.91 -44.40
CA LEU A 79 39.90 15.95 -45.35
C LEU A 79 38.37 15.94 -45.57
N LEU A 80 37.63 17.04 -45.71
CA LEU A 80 37.84 18.50 -45.60
C LEU A 80 36.43 19.14 -45.59
N SER A 81 36.32 20.34 -45.04
CA SER A 81 35.20 21.29 -45.00
C SER A 81 34.55 21.60 -46.37
N LEU A 82 33.26 21.98 -46.40
CA LEU A 82 32.77 23.18 -47.09
C LEU A 82 31.32 23.57 -46.70
N LEU A 83 31.10 24.88 -46.61
CA LEU A 83 29.86 25.63 -46.34
C LEU A 83 29.22 26.06 -47.70
N ILE A 84 27.90 26.28 -47.78
CA ILE A 84 27.20 27.47 -48.37
C ILE A 84 25.73 27.20 -48.81
N LEU A 85 24.85 28.07 -48.27
CA LEU A 85 23.54 28.67 -48.63
C LEU A 85 22.55 28.10 -49.68
N ALA A 86 21.31 27.94 -49.19
CA ALA A 86 20.00 28.53 -49.61
C ALA A 86 19.67 28.85 -51.08
N ALA A 87 18.53 28.34 -51.59
CA ALA A 87 17.19 28.99 -51.63
C ALA A 87 16.24 28.19 -52.60
N PRO A 88 14.97 28.58 -52.87
CA PRO A 88 13.77 27.75 -52.68
C PRO A 88 13.11 27.25 -53.98
N ALA A 89 12.34 26.16 -53.91
CA ALA A 89 11.40 25.81 -54.98
C ALA A 89 10.19 25.02 -54.45
N CYS A 90 9.01 25.66 -54.54
CA CYS A 90 7.70 25.00 -54.48
C CYS A 90 7.37 24.39 -55.85
N VAL A 91 7.01 23.10 -55.92
CA VAL A 91 6.15 22.51 -56.97
C VAL A 91 5.48 21.22 -56.40
N PRO A 92 4.42 20.65 -57.00
CA PRO A 92 3.08 20.59 -56.42
C PRO A 92 2.60 19.16 -56.08
N LEU A 93 1.44 19.10 -55.42
CA LEU A 93 0.67 17.90 -55.08
C LEU A 93 0.44 16.96 -56.29
N GLY A 94 0.91 15.72 -56.14
CA GLY A 94 0.61 14.59 -57.02
C GLY A 94 -0.41 13.64 -56.39
N THR A 95 -1.30 13.12 -57.24
CA THR A 95 -2.41 12.19 -56.99
C THR A 95 -2.01 10.86 -56.34
N PRO A 96 -2.93 10.14 -55.66
CA PRO A 96 -2.62 8.87 -55.01
C PRO A 96 -2.36 7.75 -56.03
N ILE A 97 -1.24 7.05 -55.84
CA ILE A 97 -0.91 5.79 -56.51
C ILE A 97 -1.66 4.67 -55.78
N THR A 98 -2.55 3.97 -56.48
CA THR A 98 -3.15 2.72 -56.01
C THR A 98 -2.17 1.57 -56.22
N ASP A 99 -1.66 0.99 -55.14
CA ASP A 99 -0.81 -0.21 -55.16
C ASP A 99 -1.67 -1.47 -55.42
N PRO A 100 -1.36 -2.30 -56.43
CA PRO A 100 -2.10 -3.52 -56.76
C PRO A 100 -1.83 -4.73 -55.84
N ASN A 101 -1.14 -4.58 -54.70
CA ASN A 101 -0.86 -5.68 -53.76
C ASN A 101 -1.72 -5.70 -52.48
N ALA A 102 -2.93 -5.14 -52.52
CA ALA A 102 -3.91 -5.28 -51.43
C ALA A 102 -4.51 -6.70 -51.39
N GLY A 103 -3.73 -7.68 -50.90
CA GLY A 103 -4.18 -9.07 -50.87
C GLY A 103 -3.21 -10.10 -50.33
N ARG A 104 -2.51 -9.84 -49.22
CA ARG A 104 -1.87 -10.90 -48.41
C ARG A 104 -1.95 -10.58 -46.91
N VAL A 105 -2.72 -11.39 -46.18
CA VAL A 105 -2.76 -11.38 -44.72
C VAL A 105 -1.49 -12.07 -44.21
N GLY A 106 -0.47 -11.27 -43.94
CA GLY A 106 0.72 -11.69 -43.19
C GLY A 106 0.46 -11.55 -41.69
N GLN A 107 0.77 -12.59 -40.93
CA GLN A 107 0.72 -12.61 -39.46
C GLN A 107 1.58 -11.48 -38.90
N ALA A 108 0.93 -10.45 -38.35
CA ALA A 108 1.60 -9.39 -37.61
C ALA A 108 1.96 -9.94 -36.21
N SER A 109 3.25 -10.20 -35.99
CA SER A 109 3.78 -10.18 -34.62
C SER A 109 3.60 -8.76 -34.08
N PRO A 110 3.12 -8.55 -32.83
CA PRO A 110 3.03 -7.22 -32.28
C PRO A 110 4.46 -6.68 -32.12
N VAL A 111 4.81 -5.73 -32.99
CA VAL A 111 6.00 -4.91 -32.84
C VAL A 111 5.80 -4.13 -31.53
N GLN A 112 6.47 -4.57 -30.47
CA GLN A 112 6.53 -3.82 -29.21
C GLN A 112 7.05 -2.42 -29.52
N ALA A 113 6.19 -1.41 -29.30
CA ALA A 113 6.61 -0.02 -29.35
C ALA A 113 7.79 0.18 -28.39
N PRO A 114 8.82 0.95 -28.77
CA PRO A 114 9.95 1.19 -27.89
C PRO A 114 9.46 1.86 -26.60
N ARG A 115 9.58 1.13 -25.48
CA ARG A 115 9.23 1.63 -24.14
C ARG A 115 10.12 2.83 -23.83
N ALA A 116 9.52 4.02 -23.77
CA ALA A 116 10.20 5.26 -23.40
C ALA A 116 10.98 5.05 -22.09
N ASN A 117 12.16 5.67 -21.98
CA ASN A 117 12.98 5.59 -20.78
C ASN A 117 12.26 6.33 -19.63
N GLN A 118 11.46 5.61 -18.84
CA GLN A 118 10.63 6.21 -17.81
C GLN A 118 11.50 6.66 -16.64
N GLN A 119 11.40 7.94 -16.27
CA GLN A 119 12.12 8.49 -15.13
C GLN A 119 11.54 7.91 -13.82
N LEU A 120 12.43 7.43 -12.95
CA LEU A 120 12.06 6.95 -11.62
C LEU A 120 11.43 8.08 -10.79
N ARG A 121 10.23 7.82 -10.26
CA ARG A 121 9.52 8.67 -9.31
C ARG A 121 9.69 8.11 -7.90
N PHE A 122 9.87 9.00 -6.92
CA PHE A 122 10.04 8.65 -5.50
C PHE A 122 8.68 8.53 -4.79
N GLU A 123 7.78 7.77 -5.41
CA GLU A 123 6.41 7.52 -4.97
C GLU A 123 5.98 6.09 -5.32
N ASP A 124 4.85 5.66 -4.78
CA ASP A 124 4.21 4.43 -5.20
C ASP A 124 3.78 4.56 -6.66
N ALA A 125 4.40 3.84 -7.58
CA ALA A 125 4.11 3.95 -9.00
C ALA A 125 4.29 2.63 -9.74
N THR A 126 3.44 2.43 -10.74
CA THR A 126 3.56 1.37 -11.73
C THR A 126 3.85 2.02 -13.07
N TYR A 127 4.92 1.59 -13.73
CA TYR A 127 5.47 2.20 -14.95
C TYR A 127 5.12 1.38 -16.18
N ASP A 128 5.04 0.07 -16.02
CA ASP A 128 4.72 -0.87 -17.09
C ASP A 128 3.21 -1.21 -17.04
N PRO A 129 2.42 -0.96 -18.10
CA PRO A 129 0.99 -1.27 -18.12
C PRO A 129 0.70 -2.77 -18.02
N ASP A 130 1.67 -3.62 -18.35
CA ASP A 130 1.56 -5.07 -18.21
C ASP A 130 1.67 -5.49 -16.73
N ILE A 131 2.11 -4.61 -15.84
CA ILE A 131 2.13 -4.88 -14.40
C ILE A 131 0.82 -4.45 -13.77
N GLN A 132 0.21 -5.38 -13.06
CA GLN A 132 -1.06 -5.19 -12.39
C GLN A 132 -1.01 -5.72 -10.96
N SER A 133 -2.10 -5.50 -10.21
CA SER A 133 -2.36 -6.10 -8.88
C SER A 133 -1.22 -5.95 -7.86
N VAL A 134 -0.41 -4.88 -7.95
CA VAL A 134 0.70 -4.68 -7.03
C VAL A 134 0.19 -4.49 -5.60
N GLN A 135 0.72 -5.28 -4.67
CA GLN A 135 0.47 -5.18 -3.23
C GLN A 135 1.81 -5.18 -2.49
N CYS A 136 1.94 -4.29 -1.51
CA CYS A 136 3.11 -4.22 -0.65
C CYS A 136 2.66 -4.01 0.79
N TYR A 137 2.96 -4.95 1.68
CA TYR A 137 2.43 -5.03 3.04
C TYR A 137 3.40 -5.73 3.98
N VAL A 138 3.13 -5.69 5.27
CA VAL A 138 3.87 -6.46 6.29
C VAL A 138 3.28 -7.85 6.39
N SER A 139 4.07 -8.88 6.10
CA SER A 139 3.63 -10.26 6.22
C SER A 139 3.57 -10.66 7.70
N THR A 140 2.38 -11.06 8.14
CA THR A 140 2.09 -11.50 9.52
C THR A 140 1.60 -12.94 9.58
N GLY A 141 1.32 -13.55 8.43
CA GLY A 141 0.70 -14.88 8.32
C GLY A 141 -0.79 -14.91 8.62
N GLN A 142 -1.41 -13.75 8.89
CA GLN A 142 -2.85 -13.59 9.08
C GLN A 142 -3.53 -13.26 7.75
N ALA A 143 -4.79 -13.65 7.58
CA ALA A 143 -5.54 -13.38 6.35
C ALA A 143 -5.71 -11.88 6.04
N THR A 144 -5.65 -11.02 7.05
CA THR A 144 -5.78 -9.56 6.91
C THR A 144 -4.44 -8.84 6.74
N GLU A 145 -3.34 -9.56 6.52
CA GLU A 145 -2.01 -8.95 6.38
C GLU A 145 -1.93 -7.96 5.21
N VAL A 146 -2.67 -8.20 4.13
CA VAL A 146 -2.73 -7.35 2.93
C VAL A 146 -3.28 -5.94 3.19
N PHE A 147 -3.96 -5.72 4.31
CA PHE A 147 -4.47 -4.41 4.72
C PHE A 147 -3.45 -3.62 5.54
N THR A 148 -2.36 -4.25 5.95
CA THR A 148 -1.32 -3.60 6.74
C THR A 148 -0.36 -2.87 5.82
N ALA A 149 -0.30 -1.54 5.91
CA ALA A 149 0.67 -0.73 5.16
C ALA A 149 2.12 -1.20 5.43
N PRO A 150 3.07 -0.99 4.49
CA PRO A 150 4.47 -1.40 4.63
C PRO A 150 5.25 -0.47 5.60
N VAL A 151 4.78 -0.42 6.84
CA VAL A 151 5.34 0.33 7.97
C VAL A 151 5.72 -0.67 9.07
N VAL A 152 7.00 -0.79 9.36
CA VAL A 152 7.52 -1.90 10.17
C VAL A 152 8.62 -1.41 11.12
N PRO A 153 8.70 -1.94 12.35
CA PRO A 153 9.82 -1.60 13.21
C PRO A 153 11.11 -2.19 12.66
N LEU A 154 12.25 -1.57 12.96
CA LEU A 154 13.56 -1.92 12.40
C LEU A 154 13.93 -3.39 12.63
N GLU A 155 13.61 -3.94 13.79
CA GLU A 155 13.83 -5.35 14.13
C GLU A 155 13.04 -6.34 13.25
N GLN A 156 11.96 -5.89 12.62
CA GLN A 156 11.09 -6.70 11.75
C GLN A 156 11.17 -6.28 10.29
N ALA A 157 12.16 -5.45 9.91
CA ALA A 157 12.17 -4.82 8.58
C ALA A 157 12.23 -5.81 7.41
N GLY A 158 12.70 -7.04 7.64
CA GLY A 158 12.64 -8.15 6.67
C GLY A 158 11.26 -8.81 6.50
N GLY A 159 10.23 -8.33 7.19
CA GLY A 159 8.86 -8.85 7.13
C GLY A 159 7.99 -8.23 6.03
N ILE A 160 8.48 -7.22 5.30
CA ILE A 160 7.74 -6.61 4.19
C ILE A 160 7.73 -7.57 3.00
N LEU A 161 6.57 -7.73 2.37
CA LEU A 161 6.37 -8.50 1.16
C LEU A 161 5.87 -7.60 0.04
N LEU A 162 6.45 -7.73 -1.15
CA LEU A 162 5.91 -7.20 -2.39
C LEU A 162 5.40 -8.36 -3.25
N GLU A 163 4.19 -8.23 -3.78
CA GLU A 163 3.67 -9.12 -4.80
C GLU A 163 2.93 -8.35 -5.89
N PHE A 164 2.94 -8.89 -7.11
CA PHE A 164 2.31 -8.27 -8.28
C PHE A 164 2.20 -9.30 -9.40
N ASP A 165 1.37 -8.99 -10.40
CA ASP A 165 1.28 -9.79 -11.60
C ASP A 165 1.92 -9.06 -12.79
N LEU A 166 2.60 -9.83 -13.63
CA LEU A 166 2.98 -9.44 -14.97
C LEU A 166 2.04 -10.14 -15.95
N LEU A 167 1.17 -9.38 -16.60
CA LEU A 167 0.27 -9.87 -17.63
C LEU A 167 1.05 -10.35 -18.86
N GLY A 168 0.51 -11.38 -19.51
CA GLY A 168 1.08 -11.97 -20.72
C GLY A 168 1.49 -13.42 -20.55
N ASP A 169 2.05 -13.97 -21.62
CA ASP A 169 2.41 -15.38 -21.77
C ASP A 169 3.89 -15.67 -21.47
N GLN A 170 4.72 -14.63 -21.34
CA GLN A 170 6.15 -14.75 -21.06
C GLN A 170 6.54 -14.13 -19.71
N SER A 171 7.33 -14.88 -18.93
CA SER A 171 7.98 -14.34 -17.74
C SER A 171 9.13 -13.39 -18.10
N ARG A 172 9.44 -12.44 -17.22
CA ARG A 172 10.60 -11.55 -17.35
C ARG A 172 11.61 -11.77 -16.23
N ARG A 173 12.88 -11.50 -16.54
CA ARG A 173 13.95 -11.44 -15.54
C ARG A 173 13.93 -10.07 -14.90
N LEU A 174 13.59 -10.03 -13.61
CA LEU A 174 13.45 -8.80 -12.85
C LEU A 174 14.47 -8.75 -11.71
N THR A 175 14.96 -7.55 -11.41
CA THR A 175 15.73 -7.27 -10.21
C THR A 175 15.04 -6.20 -9.37
N ALA A 176 15.30 -6.20 -8.07
CA ALA A 176 14.88 -5.16 -7.15
C ALA A 176 16.08 -4.56 -6.42
N ARG A 177 15.92 -3.30 -6.00
CA ARG A 177 16.87 -2.59 -5.14
C ARG A 177 16.13 -1.61 -4.25
N LEU A 178 16.73 -1.28 -3.11
CA LEU A 178 16.23 -0.27 -2.18
C LEU A 178 16.96 1.06 -2.40
N VAL A 179 16.27 2.18 -2.19
CA VAL A 179 16.87 3.51 -2.14
C VAL A 179 16.48 4.14 -0.82
N HIS A 180 17.47 4.47 0.02
CA HIS A 180 17.19 5.24 1.23
C HIS A 180 16.83 6.69 0.87
N CYS A 181 15.74 7.19 1.44
CA CYS A 181 15.19 8.52 1.19
C CYS A 181 15.11 9.33 2.49
N ASN A 182 15.16 10.66 2.36
CA ASN A 182 14.88 11.59 3.43
C ASN A 182 13.35 11.70 3.68
N ALA A 183 12.95 12.51 4.66
CA ALA A 183 11.54 12.68 5.05
C ALA A 183 10.66 13.22 3.90
N ASP A 184 11.26 13.98 2.98
CA ASP A 184 10.62 14.55 1.77
C ASP A 184 10.67 13.60 0.56
N TRP A 185 11.07 12.34 0.76
CA TRP A 185 11.28 11.33 -0.27
C TRP A 185 12.44 11.61 -1.25
N SER A 186 13.24 12.66 -1.04
CA SER A 186 14.48 12.85 -1.80
C SER A 186 15.46 11.71 -1.49
N PRO A 187 16.15 11.14 -2.49
CA PRO A 187 17.17 10.12 -2.22
C PRO A 187 18.26 10.71 -1.31
N SER A 188 18.61 9.95 -0.28
CA SER A 188 19.65 10.33 0.67
C SER A 188 21.05 10.15 0.06
N VAL A 189 22.05 10.71 0.73
CA VAL A 189 23.47 10.58 0.34
C VAL A 189 24.11 9.26 0.80
N LEU A 190 23.33 8.36 1.39
CA LEU A 190 23.84 7.09 1.92
C LEU A 190 24.20 6.13 0.78
N THR A 191 25.31 5.42 0.98
CA THR A 191 25.71 4.29 0.15
C THR A 191 24.98 3.02 0.60
N ASP A 192 24.80 2.07 -0.31
CA ASP A 192 24.08 0.81 -0.05
C ASP A 192 24.55 0.09 1.22
N LEU A 193 25.87 0.01 1.43
CA LEU A 193 26.48 -0.69 2.58
C LEU A 193 26.16 -0.04 3.94
N GLN A 194 25.79 1.25 3.94
CA GLN A 194 25.42 1.96 5.16
C GLN A 194 24.03 1.57 5.67
N PHE A 195 23.14 1.10 4.78
CA PHE A 195 21.78 0.71 5.14
C PHE A 195 21.44 -0.75 4.86
N LEU A 196 22.24 -1.50 4.10
CA LEU A 196 22.06 -2.93 3.82
C LEU A 196 23.28 -3.78 4.16
N ASN A 197 23.04 -5.02 4.58
CA ASN A 197 24.10 -6.01 4.85
C ASN A 197 24.53 -6.75 3.58
N GLU A 198 23.69 -6.72 2.56
CA GLU A 198 23.84 -7.48 1.33
C GLU A 198 24.02 -6.55 0.13
N ILE A 199 24.37 -7.12 -1.02
CA ILE A 199 24.42 -6.39 -2.28
C ILE A 199 22.98 -5.97 -2.63
N ASN A 200 22.81 -4.68 -2.91
CA ASN A 200 21.52 -4.06 -3.21
C ASN A 200 21.03 -4.37 -4.65
N GLU A 201 21.00 -5.65 -5.00
CA GLU A 201 20.49 -6.17 -6.26
C GLU A 201 19.87 -7.56 -6.03
N PHE A 202 18.55 -7.58 -5.86
CA PHE A 202 17.78 -8.77 -5.50
C PHE A 202 17.12 -9.35 -6.74
N ASN A 203 17.41 -10.60 -7.10
CA ASN A 203 16.78 -11.26 -8.23
C ASN A 203 15.39 -11.78 -7.85
N LEU A 204 14.36 -11.45 -8.63
CA LEU A 204 13.02 -11.99 -8.42
C LEU A 204 12.90 -13.36 -9.10
N THR A 205 13.19 -14.40 -8.35
CA THR A 205 13.14 -15.80 -8.81
C THR A 205 11.87 -16.54 -8.39
N ASN A 206 11.17 -16.03 -7.38
CA ASN A 206 9.91 -16.60 -6.90
C ASN A 206 8.73 -16.02 -7.69
N TYR A 207 8.33 -16.74 -8.74
CA TYR A 207 7.13 -16.43 -9.50
C TYR A 207 6.37 -17.70 -9.89
N ARG A 208 5.07 -17.56 -10.11
CA ARG A 208 4.17 -18.66 -10.49
C ARG A 208 3.29 -18.23 -11.66
N THR A 209 3.03 -19.14 -12.59
CA THR A 209 2.10 -18.89 -13.70
C THR A 209 0.65 -18.95 -13.23
N SER A 210 -0.22 -18.16 -13.85
CA SER A 210 -1.67 -18.21 -13.67
C SER A 210 -2.24 -19.55 -14.15
N VAL A 211 -3.25 -20.07 -13.47
CA VAL A 211 -3.90 -21.35 -13.80
C VAL A 211 -5.41 -21.19 -13.80
N GLY A 212 -6.05 -21.55 -14.92
CA GLY A 212 -7.51 -21.52 -15.05
C GLY A 212 -8.09 -20.12 -15.28
N THR A 213 -7.27 -19.17 -15.75
CA THR A 213 -7.63 -17.79 -16.06
C THR A 213 -7.71 -17.57 -17.57
N GLN A 214 -8.60 -16.67 -18.03
CA GLN A 214 -8.64 -16.25 -19.43
C GLN A 214 -7.51 -15.27 -19.75
N VAL A 215 -7.16 -14.41 -18.79
CA VAL A 215 -6.01 -13.52 -18.92
C VAL A 215 -4.78 -14.21 -18.32
N PRO A 216 -3.77 -14.56 -19.14
CA PRO A 216 -2.54 -15.17 -18.64
C PRO A 216 -1.67 -14.14 -17.94
N TYR A 217 -1.03 -14.55 -16.84
CA TYR A 217 -0.06 -13.72 -16.12
C TYR A 217 0.94 -14.56 -15.32
N TYR A 218 2.01 -13.91 -14.86
CA TYR A 218 2.98 -14.44 -13.92
C TYR A 218 2.92 -13.64 -12.62
N HIS A 219 2.63 -14.32 -11.52
CA HIS A 219 2.57 -13.75 -10.19
C HIS A 219 3.95 -13.78 -9.53
N TYR A 220 4.53 -12.62 -9.25
CA TYR A 220 5.82 -12.47 -8.60
C TYR A 220 5.65 -12.19 -7.10
N ARG A 221 6.53 -12.76 -6.28
CA ARG A 221 6.61 -12.48 -4.83
C ARG A 221 8.05 -12.19 -4.43
N LEU A 222 8.26 -11.10 -3.70
CA LEU A 222 9.56 -10.65 -3.21
C LEU A 222 9.46 -10.32 -1.72
N PRO A 223 9.98 -11.18 -0.83
CA PRO A 223 10.25 -10.76 0.54
C PRO A 223 11.36 -9.70 0.51
N VAL A 224 11.06 -8.51 1.03
CA VAL A 224 11.96 -7.36 0.98
C VAL A 224 13.05 -7.52 2.04
N PRO A 225 14.33 -7.39 1.69
CA PRO A 225 15.42 -7.45 2.66
C PRO A 225 15.34 -6.31 3.67
N GLY A 226 15.58 -6.65 4.94
CA GLY A 226 15.51 -5.69 6.04
C GLY A 226 16.74 -4.75 6.07
N PRO A 227 16.56 -3.42 6.01
CA PRO A 227 17.64 -2.48 6.22
C PRO A 227 18.14 -2.44 7.68
N LYS A 228 19.34 -1.89 7.88
CA LYS A 228 20.01 -1.71 9.20
C LYS A 228 19.64 -0.44 9.93
N ILE A 229 18.97 0.49 9.26
CA ILE A 229 18.61 1.81 9.80
C ILE A 229 17.12 2.08 9.55
N SER A 230 16.50 2.84 10.44
CA SER A 230 15.17 3.41 10.23
C SER A 230 15.22 4.52 9.18
N GLY A 231 14.12 4.73 8.45
CA GLY A 231 14.02 5.77 7.45
C GLY A 231 12.96 5.44 6.39
N ASN A 232 12.92 6.27 5.36
CA ASN A 232 12.14 6.03 4.17
C ASN A 232 12.95 5.18 3.19
N PHE A 233 12.34 4.15 2.63
CA PHE A 233 12.97 3.34 1.59
C PHE A 233 12.06 3.25 0.38
N LEU A 234 12.61 3.51 -0.81
CA LEU A 234 11.94 3.23 -2.07
C LEU A 234 12.42 1.88 -2.60
N LEU A 235 11.52 0.90 -2.64
CA LEU A 235 11.75 -0.35 -3.35
C LEU A 235 11.51 -0.14 -4.84
N VAL A 236 12.51 -0.43 -5.66
CA VAL A 236 12.44 -0.28 -7.12
C VAL A 236 12.58 -1.65 -7.76
N VAL A 237 11.54 -2.12 -8.44
CA VAL A 237 11.61 -3.30 -9.32
C VAL A 237 11.89 -2.81 -10.73
N GLN A 238 12.87 -3.44 -11.39
CA GLN A 238 13.34 -3.06 -12.72
C GLN A 238 13.60 -4.29 -13.58
N ASP A 239 13.65 -4.09 -14.88
CA ASP A 239 14.13 -5.10 -15.80
C ASP A 239 15.60 -5.42 -15.55
N ALA A 240 15.97 -6.70 -15.48
CA ALA A 240 17.33 -7.12 -15.17
C ALA A 240 18.35 -6.69 -16.23
N ASN A 241 17.92 -6.57 -17.50
CA ASN A 241 18.81 -6.25 -18.62
C ASN A 241 18.82 -4.75 -18.89
N THR A 242 17.65 -4.12 -19.04
CA THR A 242 17.55 -2.71 -19.45
C THR A 242 17.63 -1.74 -18.28
N ARG A 243 17.48 -2.22 -17.03
CA ARG A 243 17.39 -1.41 -15.80
C ARG A 243 16.24 -0.39 -15.83
N GLN A 244 15.27 -0.55 -16.74
CA GLN A 244 14.08 0.30 -16.75
C GLN A 244 13.22 0.01 -15.52
N PRO A 245 12.80 1.05 -14.76
CA PRO A 245 11.92 0.86 -13.61
C PRO A 245 10.55 0.38 -14.08
N LEU A 246 9.99 -0.57 -13.35
CA LEU A 246 8.68 -1.17 -13.63
C LEU A 246 7.69 -0.90 -12.49
N ILE A 247 8.18 -0.91 -11.24
CA ILE A 247 7.43 -0.58 -10.03
C ILE A 247 8.34 0.21 -9.09
N SER A 248 7.78 1.20 -8.40
CA SER A 248 8.37 1.76 -7.19
C SER A 248 7.37 1.70 -6.03
N ARG A 249 7.82 1.31 -4.84
CA ARG A 249 6.98 1.26 -3.62
C ARG A 249 7.68 1.91 -2.43
N ARG A 250 6.94 2.73 -1.68
CA ARG A 250 7.34 3.42 -0.46
C ARG A 250 7.24 2.47 0.72
N LEU A 251 8.36 2.26 1.39
CA LEU A 251 8.47 1.45 2.59
C LEU A 251 8.93 2.35 3.73
N LEU A 252 8.38 2.12 4.93
CA LEU A 252 8.68 2.89 6.12
C LEU A 252 9.25 1.95 7.18
N VAL A 253 10.48 2.21 7.59
CA VAL A 253 11.13 1.44 8.67
C VAL A 253 11.36 2.37 9.84
N TYR A 254 10.78 2.07 11.00
CA TYR A 254 10.84 2.95 12.16
C TYR A 254 11.57 2.32 13.34
N GLN A 255 12.05 3.16 14.24
CA GLN A 255 12.53 2.73 15.55
C GLN A 255 11.88 3.62 16.60
N ASN A 256 11.16 3.05 17.56
CA ASN A 256 10.48 3.84 18.60
C ASN A 256 11.47 4.30 19.68
N LEU A 257 12.19 5.38 19.38
CA LEU A 257 13.11 6.06 20.30
C LEU A 257 12.38 7.13 21.14
N VAL A 258 11.27 7.65 20.63
CA VAL A 258 10.39 8.59 21.34
C VAL A 258 8.99 7.98 21.52
N GLU A 259 8.29 8.42 22.56
CA GLU A 259 6.91 8.00 22.81
C GLU A 259 5.96 9.00 22.12
N VAL A 260 5.06 8.49 21.28
CA VAL A 260 4.05 9.29 20.59
C VAL A 260 2.67 8.93 21.14
N GLN A 261 2.01 9.91 21.73
CA GLN A 261 0.67 9.81 22.28
C GLN A 261 -0.29 10.53 21.34
N ALA A 262 -1.39 9.88 20.93
CA ALA A 262 -2.33 10.44 19.97
C ALA A 262 -3.77 10.12 20.36
N GLN A 263 -4.68 11.04 20.07
CA GLN A 263 -6.10 10.93 20.35
C GLN A 263 -6.92 11.75 19.35
N LEU A 264 -8.22 11.44 19.27
CA LEU A 264 -9.17 12.32 18.61
C LEU A 264 -9.23 13.64 19.39
N GLY A 265 -8.89 14.73 18.71
CA GLY A 265 -8.90 16.08 19.25
C GLY A 265 -10.31 16.63 19.42
N LEU A 266 -10.39 17.85 19.94
CA LEU A 266 -11.67 18.55 20.05
C LEU A 266 -12.27 18.79 18.66
N ALA A 267 -13.57 18.57 18.53
CA ALA A 267 -14.25 18.74 17.26
C ALA A 267 -14.14 20.22 16.80
N PRO A 268 -13.77 20.47 15.52
CA PRO A 268 -13.63 21.82 15.01
C PRO A 268 -14.88 22.69 15.22
N GLY A 269 -14.71 24.01 15.41
CA GLY A 269 -15.85 24.91 15.62
C GLY A 269 -16.86 24.90 14.46
N GLY A 270 -18.13 25.23 14.75
CA GLY A 270 -19.17 25.37 13.73
C GLY A 270 -19.63 24.06 13.10
N SER A 271 -19.83 24.04 11.78
CA SER A 271 -20.28 22.86 11.03
C SER A 271 -19.18 21.80 10.88
N ALA A 272 -17.91 22.19 10.94
CA ALA A 272 -16.77 21.31 10.78
C ALA A 272 -16.70 20.20 11.83
N ARG A 273 -17.31 20.39 13.02
CA ARG A 273 -17.44 19.33 14.04
C ARG A 273 -18.16 18.08 13.58
N TYR A 274 -19.03 18.19 12.56
CA TYR A 274 -19.82 17.08 12.05
C TYR A 274 -19.20 16.44 10.81
N THR A 275 -18.17 17.05 10.22
CA THR A 275 -17.61 16.64 8.94
C THR A 275 -16.11 16.35 9.01
N MET A 276 -15.41 16.80 10.04
CA MET A 276 -13.95 16.69 10.15
C MET A 276 -13.55 15.88 11.39
N GLN A 277 -12.40 15.21 11.30
CA GLN A 277 -11.72 14.56 12.41
C GLN A 277 -10.35 15.23 12.61
N GLN A 278 -10.10 15.75 13.80
CA GLN A 278 -8.84 16.37 14.19
C GLN A 278 -8.04 15.39 15.05
N ILE A 279 -6.75 15.22 14.79
CA ILE A 279 -5.90 14.31 15.57
C ILE A 279 -4.90 15.10 16.40
N ASP A 280 -5.15 15.20 17.70
CA ASP A 280 -4.24 15.84 18.63
C ASP A 280 -3.23 14.81 19.15
N PHE A 281 -1.96 15.21 19.20
CA PHE A 281 -0.89 14.32 19.63
C PHE A 281 0.23 15.04 20.35
N ALA A 282 1.06 14.26 21.03
CA ALA A 282 2.25 14.75 21.70
C ALA A 282 3.39 13.74 21.61
N ILE A 283 4.61 14.28 21.59
CA ILE A 283 5.84 13.50 21.49
C ILE A 283 6.63 13.72 22.77
N ARG A 284 6.87 12.64 23.53
CA ARG A 284 7.75 12.64 24.70
C ARG A 284 9.10 12.09 24.29
N TYR A 285 10.13 12.91 24.46
CA TYR A 285 11.50 12.61 24.05
C TYR A 285 12.47 12.45 25.22
N GLY A 286 11.96 12.13 26.41
CA GLY A 286 12.80 11.93 27.59
C GLY A 286 13.76 10.73 27.50
N ALA A 287 13.34 9.66 26.81
CA ALA A 287 14.19 8.48 26.59
C ALA A 287 15.26 8.68 25.50
N TYR A 288 15.03 9.63 24.59
CA TYR A 288 15.93 9.96 23.49
C TYR A 288 16.01 11.48 23.32
N PRO A 289 16.92 12.15 24.04
CA PRO A 289 17.02 13.61 24.02
C PRO A 289 17.27 14.15 22.62
N LEU A 290 16.38 15.03 22.18
CA LEU A 290 16.45 15.67 20.87
C LEU A 290 17.15 17.03 20.97
N VAL A 291 18.08 17.29 20.04
CA VAL A 291 18.67 18.63 19.87
C VAL A 291 17.72 19.49 19.05
N ASN A 292 17.38 20.68 19.55
CA ASN A 292 16.45 21.64 18.92
C ASN A 292 15.13 20.98 18.47
N PRO A 293 14.38 20.32 19.38
CA PRO A 293 13.25 19.47 19.03
C PRO A 293 12.15 20.19 18.24
N ALA A 294 11.96 21.49 18.46
CA ALA A 294 10.98 22.31 17.73
C ALA A 294 11.28 22.44 16.23
N VAL A 295 12.56 22.41 15.85
CA VAL A 295 13.02 22.65 14.47
C VAL A 295 13.35 21.36 13.75
N GLU A 296 14.06 20.45 14.43
CA GLU A 296 14.61 19.24 13.83
C GLU A 296 13.60 18.08 13.79
N THR A 297 12.56 18.12 14.62
CA THR A 297 11.47 17.15 14.55
C THR A 297 10.53 17.52 13.40
N ARG A 298 10.31 16.59 12.48
CA ARG A 298 9.30 16.72 11.42
C ARG A 298 8.27 15.63 11.60
N VAL A 299 7.00 16.00 11.48
CA VAL A 299 5.91 15.05 11.64
C VAL A 299 5.10 14.97 10.35
N VAL A 300 4.77 13.75 9.97
CA VAL A 300 3.79 13.45 8.91
C VAL A 300 2.63 12.71 9.55
N LEU A 301 1.42 13.18 9.29
CA LEU A 301 0.16 12.59 9.74
C LEU A 301 -0.64 12.15 8.52
N ARG A 302 -1.05 10.89 8.45
CA ARG A 302 -1.82 10.34 7.31
C ARG A 302 -3.15 9.77 7.75
N GLN A 303 -4.13 9.83 6.87
CA GLN A 303 -5.43 9.16 6.98
C GLN A 303 -5.44 7.96 6.04
N ASN A 304 -5.82 6.79 6.52
CA ASN A 304 -5.89 5.50 5.83
C ASN A 304 -4.63 5.19 5.01
N PHE A 305 -3.47 5.54 5.57
CA PHE A 305 -2.13 5.41 4.97
C PHE A 305 -1.90 6.17 3.66
N ARG A 306 -2.79 7.12 3.33
CA ARG A 306 -2.76 7.87 2.09
C ARG A 306 -1.70 8.96 2.11
N TRP A 307 -0.99 9.09 1.00
CA TRP A 307 -0.01 10.17 0.80
C TRP A 307 -0.64 11.40 0.13
N ASP A 308 -1.77 11.24 -0.56
CA ASP A 308 -2.40 12.31 -1.35
C ASP A 308 -3.04 13.41 -0.47
N ASN A 309 -3.50 13.05 0.73
CA ASN A 309 -4.10 13.97 1.69
C ASN A 309 -3.29 14.10 2.99
N ALA A 310 -2.07 13.57 3.04
CA ALA A 310 -1.24 13.61 4.24
C ALA A 310 -0.86 15.04 4.63
N HIS A 311 -0.83 15.31 5.94
CA HIS A 311 -0.33 16.57 6.49
C HIS A 311 1.15 16.43 6.78
N TYR A 312 1.96 17.26 6.12
CA TYR A 312 3.43 17.22 6.21
C TYR A 312 3.98 18.37 7.04
N ASN A 313 5.15 18.17 7.63
CA ASN A 313 5.93 19.21 8.32
C ASN A 313 5.17 19.93 9.44
N LEU A 314 4.28 19.20 10.12
CA LEU A 314 3.58 19.72 11.29
C LEU A 314 4.61 20.17 12.35
N ARG A 315 4.43 21.39 12.87
CA ARG A 315 5.29 22.00 13.89
C ARG A 315 4.61 22.02 15.25
N PRO A 316 5.33 21.75 16.36
CA PRO A 316 4.71 21.71 17.67
C PRO A 316 4.10 23.07 18.02
N THR A 317 2.89 23.05 18.56
CA THR A 317 2.20 24.25 19.04
C THR A 317 2.76 24.73 20.36
N PHE A 318 3.24 23.80 21.20
CA PHE A 318 3.93 24.11 22.45
C PHE A 318 5.13 23.18 22.66
N VAL A 319 6.22 23.76 23.17
CA VAL A 319 7.44 23.05 23.55
C VAL A 319 7.56 23.12 25.07
N ARG A 320 7.52 21.96 25.72
CA ARG A 320 7.60 21.80 27.17
C ARG A 320 8.94 21.17 27.52
N ASP A 321 9.98 21.99 27.55
CA ASP A 321 11.36 21.51 27.74
C ASP A 321 11.58 20.82 29.09
N ALA A 322 10.97 21.33 30.17
CA ALA A 322 11.06 20.72 31.50
C ALA A 322 10.48 19.30 31.55
N GLU A 323 9.46 19.02 30.74
CA GLU A 323 8.82 17.70 30.62
C GLU A 323 9.31 16.89 29.42
N GLN A 324 10.28 17.43 28.66
CA GLN A 324 10.80 16.86 27.41
C GLN A 324 9.66 16.44 26.47
N ARG A 325 8.72 17.36 26.24
CA ARG A 325 7.47 17.10 25.51
C ARG A 325 7.19 18.15 24.43
N LEU A 326 6.76 17.70 23.27
CA LEU A 326 6.21 18.51 22.19
C LEU A 326 4.70 18.26 22.08
N ASP A 327 3.89 19.31 22.14
CA ASP A 327 2.44 19.21 21.95
C ASP A 327 2.05 19.71 20.56
N TYR A 328 1.10 19.01 19.93
CA TYR A 328 0.54 19.32 18.62
C TYR A 328 -0.98 19.41 18.75
N GLN A 329 -1.47 20.58 19.16
CA GLN A 329 -2.88 20.88 19.34
C GLN A 329 -3.21 22.20 18.63
N TYR A 330 -3.69 22.10 17.40
CA TYR A 330 -3.93 23.25 16.53
C TYR A 330 -5.35 23.80 16.71
N PHE A 331 -5.48 25.13 16.80
CA PHE A 331 -6.77 25.81 16.87
C PHE A 331 -7.35 26.14 15.48
N ASN A 332 -6.51 26.14 14.44
CA ASN A 332 -6.86 26.44 13.06
C ASN A 332 -7.03 25.18 12.20
N PHE A 333 -7.11 24.00 12.82
CA PHE A 333 -7.44 22.73 12.16
C PHE A 333 -6.39 22.26 11.13
N GLU A 334 -5.12 22.64 11.28
CA GLU A 334 -4.01 22.17 10.42
C GLU A 334 -3.84 20.64 10.43
N ASN A 335 -4.20 19.99 11.53
CA ASN A 335 -4.16 18.53 11.73
C ASN A 335 -5.55 17.87 11.57
N ALA A 336 -6.52 18.57 10.97
CA ALA A 336 -7.85 18.04 10.71
C ALA A 336 -7.96 17.47 9.30
N PHE A 337 -8.70 16.38 9.18
CA PHE A 337 -9.03 15.72 7.92
C PHE A 337 -10.55 15.76 7.71
N PRO A 338 -11.01 15.83 6.46
CA PRO A 338 -12.36 15.38 6.14
C PRO A 338 -12.52 13.95 6.64
N ALA A 339 -13.53 13.72 7.48
CA ALA A 339 -13.82 12.39 8.01
C ALA A 339 -14.36 11.43 6.94
N LEU A 340 -14.87 11.99 5.83
CA LEU A 340 -15.43 11.25 4.69
C LEU A 340 -16.57 10.31 5.14
N ASN A 341 -16.79 9.21 4.44
CA ASN A 341 -17.84 8.23 4.69
C ASN A 341 -17.20 6.84 4.71
N GLU A 342 -17.93 5.77 4.97
CA GLU A 342 -17.38 4.43 4.76
C GLU A 342 -17.15 4.19 3.26
N PHE A 343 -16.14 3.42 2.88
CA PHE A 343 -15.84 3.10 1.48
C PHE A 343 -16.97 2.31 0.83
N ARG A 344 -17.17 2.52 -0.47
CA ARG A 344 -18.02 1.63 -1.28
C ARG A 344 -17.27 0.34 -1.51
N PHE A 345 -17.99 -0.75 -1.75
CA PHE A 345 -17.35 -2.03 -1.98
C PHE A 345 -17.98 -2.86 -3.09
N ALA A 346 -17.13 -3.61 -3.78
CA ALA A 346 -17.52 -4.59 -4.77
C ALA A 346 -16.81 -5.92 -4.50
N ASP A 347 -17.58 -7.01 -4.47
CA ASP A 347 -17.06 -8.37 -4.32
C ASP A 347 -17.13 -9.10 -5.65
N ILE A 348 -15.98 -9.22 -6.32
CA ILE A 348 -15.81 -9.94 -7.58
C ILE A 348 -14.93 -11.18 -7.40
N ARG A 349 -14.87 -11.74 -6.18
CA ARG A 349 -14.07 -12.95 -5.87
C ARG A 349 -14.64 -14.23 -6.48
N SER A 350 -15.90 -14.22 -6.92
CA SER A 350 -16.57 -15.32 -7.63
C SER A 350 -16.96 -14.86 -9.02
N LEU A 351 -16.71 -15.72 -10.02
CA LEU A 351 -17.20 -15.54 -11.39
C LEU A 351 -18.23 -16.62 -11.74
N ARG A 352 -18.90 -17.18 -10.74
CA ARG A 352 -20.04 -18.10 -10.89
C ARG A 352 -21.33 -17.52 -10.33
N THR A 353 -21.21 -16.57 -9.42
CA THR A 353 -22.33 -15.95 -8.71
C THR A 353 -22.08 -14.45 -8.58
N ASN A 354 -23.12 -13.64 -8.70
CA ASN A 354 -23.01 -12.21 -8.44
C ASN A 354 -22.67 -11.99 -6.95
N GLY A 355 -21.54 -11.35 -6.67
CA GLY A 355 -21.19 -10.89 -5.33
C GLY A 355 -21.90 -9.60 -4.96
N VAL A 356 -21.63 -9.10 -3.75
CA VAL A 356 -22.18 -7.81 -3.31
C VAL A 356 -21.64 -6.68 -4.19
N GLY A 357 -22.52 -5.75 -4.59
CA GLY A 357 -22.18 -4.66 -5.49
C GLY A 357 -22.20 -5.04 -6.98
N VAL A 358 -22.41 -6.32 -7.33
CA VAL A 358 -22.44 -6.79 -8.73
C VAL A 358 -23.88 -6.86 -9.26
N GLU A 359 -24.16 -6.14 -10.36
CA GLU A 359 -25.44 -6.22 -11.06
C GLU A 359 -25.48 -7.43 -12.00
N ARG A 360 -24.44 -7.59 -12.81
CA ARG A 360 -24.41 -8.60 -13.86
C ARG A 360 -22.99 -9.10 -14.09
N LEU A 361 -22.87 -10.41 -14.27
CA LEU A 361 -21.69 -11.09 -14.75
C LEU A 361 -21.95 -11.63 -16.16
N ASP A 362 -21.05 -11.34 -17.10
CA ASP A 362 -21.02 -11.93 -18.44
C ASP A 362 -19.87 -12.92 -18.55
N MET A 363 -20.21 -14.21 -18.48
CA MET A 363 -19.27 -15.31 -18.55
C MET A 363 -18.86 -15.67 -19.99
N GLN A 364 -19.60 -15.20 -21.00
CA GLN A 364 -19.34 -15.52 -22.40
C GLN A 364 -18.35 -14.55 -23.04
N ALA A 365 -18.20 -13.36 -22.46
CA ALA A 365 -17.17 -12.40 -22.86
C ALA A 365 -15.74 -12.94 -22.59
N SER A 366 -14.78 -12.43 -23.37
CA SER A 366 -13.36 -12.78 -23.28
C SER A 366 -12.49 -11.53 -23.47
N PRO A 367 -11.86 -10.98 -22.42
CA PRO A 367 -11.99 -11.37 -21.02
C PRO A 367 -13.41 -11.23 -20.48
N ARG A 368 -13.77 -12.00 -19.45
CA ARG A 368 -15.08 -11.90 -18.77
C ARG A 368 -15.38 -10.48 -18.31
N GLU A 369 -16.66 -10.14 -18.26
CA GLU A 369 -17.11 -8.80 -17.88
C GLU A 369 -17.99 -8.84 -16.63
N VAL A 370 -17.78 -7.87 -15.76
CA VAL A 370 -18.61 -7.59 -14.59
C VAL A 370 -19.14 -6.18 -14.69
N ARG A 371 -20.43 -6.01 -14.43
CA ARG A 371 -21.05 -4.69 -14.28
C ARG A 371 -21.55 -4.53 -12.86
N LEU A 372 -21.09 -3.48 -12.19
CA LEU A 372 -21.47 -3.15 -10.82
C LEU A 372 -22.84 -2.48 -10.78
N LEU A 373 -23.51 -2.51 -9.64
CA LEU A 373 -24.79 -1.83 -9.44
C LEU A 373 -24.64 -0.31 -9.65
N PRO A 374 -25.62 0.37 -10.28
CA PRO A 374 -25.63 1.83 -10.34
C PRO A 374 -25.76 2.43 -8.94
N GLU A 375 -24.73 3.14 -8.51
CA GLU A 375 -24.71 3.82 -7.22
C GLU A 375 -25.19 5.27 -7.33
N THR A 376 -25.51 5.91 -6.21
CA THR A 376 -25.90 7.34 -6.17
C THR A 376 -24.98 8.11 -5.23
N THR A 377 -24.98 9.44 -5.34
CA THR A 377 -24.36 10.31 -4.33
C THR A 377 -24.89 10.00 -2.93
N ARG A 378 -23.97 9.95 -1.97
CA ARG A 378 -24.21 9.82 -0.53
C ARG A 378 -24.07 11.16 0.19
N GLY A 379 -23.48 12.17 -0.45
CA GLY A 379 -23.43 13.54 0.05
C GLY A 379 -24.83 14.07 0.39
N GLY A 380 -24.97 14.63 1.59
CA GLY A 380 -26.25 15.19 2.07
C GLY A 380 -27.26 14.17 2.58
N ARG A 381 -26.94 12.86 2.56
CA ARG A 381 -27.80 11.82 3.16
C ARG A 381 -27.44 11.58 4.63
N SER A 382 -28.26 10.80 5.33
CA SER A 382 -27.92 10.32 6.67
C SER A 382 -26.74 9.35 6.62
N TYR A 383 -25.83 9.46 7.57
CA TYR A 383 -24.68 8.56 7.72
C TYR A 383 -25.15 7.14 8.12
N THR A 384 -24.48 6.13 7.58
CA THR A 384 -24.69 4.73 7.94
C THR A 384 -23.32 4.08 8.09
N GLN A 385 -23.04 3.57 9.28
CA GLN A 385 -21.80 2.86 9.57
C GLN A 385 -21.90 1.40 9.14
N TYR A 386 -20.86 0.89 8.48
CA TYR A 386 -20.68 -0.51 8.16
C TYR A 386 -19.18 -0.81 8.08
N GLU A 387 -18.80 -2.06 8.29
CA GLU A 387 -17.40 -2.49 8.20
C GLU A 387 -16.92 -2.44 6.75
N ASP A 388 -15.76 -1.84 6.55
CA ASP A 388 -15.04 -1.85 5.29
C ASP A 388 -13.57 -2.26 5.53
N ALA A 389 -12.71 -1.96 4.57
CA ALA A 389 -11.28 -2.18 4.64
C ALA A 389 -10.51 -0.88 4.33
N ASP A 390 -11.01 0.29 4.73
CA ASP A 390 -10.33 1.58 4.63
C ASP A 390 -9.79 1.92 3.23
N GLY A 391 -10.51 1.50 2.18
CA GLY A 391 -10.11 1.75 0.79
C GLY A 391 -9.12 0.73 0.21
N GLN A 392 -8.79 -0.32 0.97
CA GLN A 392 -7.91 -1.40 0.55
C GLN A 392 -8.61 -2.40 -0.38
N ARG A 393 -7.84 -3.41 -0.80
CA ARG A 393 -8.31 -4.50 -1.66
C ARG A 393 -7.67 -5.82 -1.26
N VAL A 394 -8.36 -6.91 -1.53
CA VAL A 394 -7.80 -8.27 -1.40
C VAL A 394 -8.08 -9.06 -2.67
N PHE A 395 -7.05 -9.72 -3.20
CA PHE A 395 -7.19 -10.62 -4.34
C PHE A 395 -7.45 -12.03 -3.84
N GLU A 396 -8.58 -12.59 -4.23
CA GLU A 396 -9.01 -13.90 -3.79
C GLU A 396 -9.89 -14.51 -4.87
N ASN A 397 -9.84 -15.83 -4.98
CA ASN A 397 -10.75 -16.60 -5.81
C ASN A 397 -11.53 -17.54 -4.90
N ARG A 398 -12.86 -17.39 -4.85
CA ARG A 398 -13.72 -18.19 -3.96
C ARG A 398 -13.87 -19.64 -4.41
N GLU A 399 -13.66 -19.93 -5.70
CA GLU A 399 -13.79 -21.28 -6.24
C GLU A 399 -12.61 -22.19 -5.87
N TYR A 400 -11.39 -21.64 -5.85
CA TYR A 400 -10.15 -22.40 -5.67
C TYR A 400 -9.33 -21.99 -4.44
N GLY A 401 -9.71 -20.91 -3.76
CA GLY A 401 -9.08 -20.45 -2.51
C GLY A 401 -7.69 -19.83 -2.67
N ASN A 402 -7.24 -19.57 -3.90
CA ASN A 402 -5.91 -19.01 -4.18
C ASN A 402 -6.01 -17.81 -5.15
N GLY A 403 -6.03 -16.61 -4.57
CA GLY A 403 -6.08 -15.35 -5.33
C GLY A 403 -4.78 -15.01 -6.06
N ALA A 404 -3.64 -15.59 -5.69
CA ALA A 404 -2.37 -15.29 -6.35
C ALA A 404 -2.38 -15.80 -7.79
N THR A 405 -2.72 -17.08 -8.01
CA THR A 405 -2.58 -17.74 -9.33
C THR A 405 -3.88 -18.18 -9.99
N ASN A 406 -5.01 -18.22 -9.27
CA ASN A 406 -6.29 -18.70 -9.83
C ASN A 406 -7.34 -17.60 -10.02
N ALA A 407 -7.06 -16.38 -9.57
CA ALA A 407 -7.93 -15.23 -9.80
C ALA A 407 -7.74 -14.69 -11.22
N ASP A 408 -8.82 -14.66 -11.99
CA ASP A 408 -8.81 -14.13 -13.35
C ASP A 408 -8.85 -12.60 -13.35
N TYR A 409 -8.49 -12.00 -14.49
CA TYR A 409 -8.73 -10.58 -14.72
C TYR A 409 -10.03 -10.39 -15.51
N VAL A 410 -10.87 -9.50 -15.02
CA VAL A 410 -12.20 -9.22 -15.58
C VAL A 410 -12.38 -7.73 -15.80
N TRP A 411 -13.04 -7.40 -16.91
CA TRP A 411 -13.43 -6.03 -17.17
C TRP A 411 -14.57 -5.64 -16.25
N THR A 412 -14.33 -4.66 -15.39
CA THR A 412 -15.30 -4.19 -14.40
C THR A 412 -15.83 -2.82 -14.80
N THR A 413 -17.16 -2.72 -14.96
CA THR A 413 -17.86 -1.48 -15.29
C THR A 413 -18.45 -0.86 -14.03
N PHE A 414 -17.96 0.33 -13.69
CA PHE A 414 -18.45 1.17 -12.60
C PHE A 414 -19.59 2.06 -13.08
N GLN A 415 -20.56 2.33 -12.21
CA GLN A 415 -21.78 3.06 -12.54
C GLN A 415 -22.17 4.01 -11.40
N LEU A 416 -22.26 5.31 -11.69
CA LEU A 416 -22.65 6.35 -10.73
C LEU A 416 -23.75 7.24 -11.33
N ARG A 417 -24.95 7.18 -10.76
CA ARG A 417 -26.08 8.05 -11.11
C ARG A 417 -25.85 9.46 -10.56
N ALA A 418 -26.01 10.44 -11.43
CA ALA A 418 -25.93 11.86 -11.11
C ALA A 418 -26.86 12.64 -12.04
N GLU A 419 -27.73 13.48 -11.49
CA GLU A 419 -28.72 14.23 -12.28
C GLU A 419 -28.08 15.25 -13.23
N SER A 420 -26.89 15.73 -12.88
CA SER A 420 -26.10 16.69 -13.61
C SER A 420 -24.60 16.33 -13.54
N PRO A 421 -23.78 16.80 -14.49
CA PRO A 421 -22.36 16.54 -14.43
C PRO A 421 -21.69 17.29 -13.26
N ALA A 422 -20.75 16.61 -12.61
CA ALA A 422 -19.84 17.19 -11.62
C ALA A 422 -19.01 18.34 -12.21
N PRO A 423 -18.53 19.27 -11.36
CA PRO A 423 -17.73 20.43 -11.81
C PRO A 423 -16.36 20.07 -12.39
N GLY A 424 -15.90 18.83 -12.20
CA GLY A 424 -14.61 18.33 -12.69
C GLY A 424 -14.69 16.88 -13.18
N PRO A 425 -13.60 16.34 -13.73
CA PRO A 425 -13.55 14.95 -14.18
C PRO A 425 -13.74 13.98 -13.01
N VAL A 426 -14.57 12.96 -13.20
CA VAL A 426 -14.91 11.97 -12.16
C VAL A 426 -14.06 10.72 -12.34
N TYR A 427 -13.55 10.18 -11.23
CA TYR A 427 -12.75 8.95 -11.22
C TYR A 427 -13.21 7.98 -10.13
N VAL A 428 -12.97 6.70 -10.37
CA VAL A 428 -12.91 5.69 -9.31
C VAL A 428 -11.56 5.83 -8.60
N PHE A 429 -11.57 5.79 -7.28
CA PHE A 429 -10.41 6.13 -6.46
C PHE A 429 -10.31 5.24 -5.23
N GLY A 430 -9.11 4.78 -4.91
CA GLY A 430 -8.85 3.94 -3.75
C GLY A 430 -7.46 3.32 -3.84
N ALA A 431 -7.17 2.32 -3.02
CA ALA A 431 -5.91 1.60 -3.15
C ALA A 431 -5.79 0.94 -4.54
N LEU A 432 -6.91 0.56 -5.18
CA LEU A 432 -6.93 -0.02 -6.54
C LEU A 432 -6.30 0.88 -7.62
N THR A 433 -6.21 2.20 -7.38
CA THR A 433 -5.55 3.15 -8.27
C THR A 433 -4.25 3.71 -7.69
N ASP A 434 -3.70 3.06 -6.65
CA ASP A 434 -2.61 3.56 -5.81
C ASP A 434 -2.87 5.01 -5.32
N TRP A 435 -4.14 5.34 -5.04
CA TRP A 435 -4.58 6.69 -4.64
C TRP A 435 -4.24 7.78 -5.67
N LYS A 436 -4.31 7.45 -6.96
CA LYS A 436 -4.07 8.38 -8.08
C LYS A 436 -5.27 8.49 -9.02
N LEU A 437 -5.35 9.63 -9.71
CA LEU A 437 -6.28 9.85 -10.82
C LEU A 437 -5.70 9.23 -12.08
N LEU A 438 -6.07 7.98 -12.36
CA LEU A 438 -5.60 7.23 -13.53
C LEU A 438 -6.60 7.31 -14.68
N PRO A 439 -6.14 7.47 -15.95
CA PRO A 439 -7.04 7.53 -17.11
C PRO A 439 -8.00 6.33 -17.22
N ASP A 440 -7.51 5.12 -16.92
CA ASP A 440 -8.29 3.88 -17.00
C ASP A 440 -9.46 3.82 -16.00
N PHE A 441 -9.42 4.68 -14.97
CA PHE A 441 -10.45 4.76 -13.93
C PHE A 441 -11.30 6.04 -14.05
N LYS A 442 -11.15 6.79 -15.14
CA LYS A 442 -11.98 7.96 -15.44
C LYS A 442 -13.38 7.54 -15.87
N LEU A 443 -14.40 8.21 -15.36
CA LEU A 443 -15.79 8.01 -15.76
C LEU A 443 -16.21 9.03 -16.83
N SER A 444 -17.07 8.57 -17.74
CA SER A 444 -17.71 9.38 -18.77
C SER A 444 -19.18 9.59 -18.42
N TYR A 445 -19.64 10.84 -18.48
CA TYR A 445 -21.03 11.20 -18.18
C TYR A 445 -21.92 11.05 -19.42
N ASN A 446 -23.05 10.37 -19.28
CA ASN A 446 -24.13 10.37 -20.24
C ASN A 446 -25.31 11.20 -19.70
N ALA A 447 -25.61 12.32 -20.35
CA ALA A 447 -26.67 13.24 -19.93
C ALA A 447 -28.09 12.68 -20.12
N GLU A 448 -28.32 11.88 -21.15
CA GLU A 448 -29.63 11.25 -21.41
C GLU A 448 -29.97 10.20 -20.35
N GLN A 449 -28.96 9.48 -19.87
CA GLN A 449 -29.09 8.45 -18.85
C GLN A 449 -28.86 8.96 -17.42
N GLN A 450 -28.38 10.20 -17.26
CA GLN A 450 -27.96 10.78 -15.98
C GLN A 450 -26.99 9.84 -15.22
N LEU A 451 -26.02 9.31 -15.95
CA LEU A 451 -25.16 8.21 -15.49
C LEU A 451 -23.71 8.42 -15.91
N TYR A 452 -22.82 8.32 -14.93
CA TYR A 452 -21.39 8.13 -15.15
C TYR A 452 -21.07 6.65 -15.32
N THR A 453 -20.28 6.32 -16.34
CA THR A 453 -19.79 4.96 -16.60
C THR A 453 -18.29 4.95 -16.86
N GLY A 454 -17.60 3.93 -16.39
CA GLY A 454 -16.18 3.73 -16.65
C GLY A 454 -15.81 2.26 -16.48
N ARG A 455 -14.79 1.81 -17.20
CA ARG A 455 -14.45 0.40 -17.33
C ARG A 455 -12.96 0.21 -17.12
N ALA A 456 -12.60 -0.64 -16.16
CA ALA A 456 -11.21 -0.96 -15.82
C ALA A 456 -11.01 -2.48 -15.71
N LEU A 457 -9.80 -2.96 -16.02
CA LEU A 457 -9.44 -4.36 -15.88
C LEU A 457 -9.00 -4.64 -14.44
N LEU A 458 -9.74 -5.50 -13.73
CA LEU A 458 -9.48 -5.82 -12.33
C LEU A 458 -9.28 -7.32 -12.15
N LYS A 459 -8.37 -7.70 -11.26
CA LYS A 459 -8.22 -9.09 -10.81
C LYS A 459 -9.40 -9.48 -9.92
N GLN A 460 -9.82 -10.74 -9.89
CA GLN A 460 -10.84 -11.17 -8.93
C GLN A 460 -10.41 -10.82 -7.49
N GLY A 461 -11.33 -10.24 -6.74
CA GLY A 461 -11.02 -9.67 -5.44
C GLY A 461 -12.21 -8.94 -4.80
N TYR A 462 -11.99 -8.49 -3.58
CA TYR A 462 -12.85 -7.55 -2.89
C TYR A 462 -12.17 -6.18 -2.88
N TYR A 463 -12.90 -5.15 -3.29
CA TYR A 463 -12.37 -3.82 -3.53
C TYR A 463 -13.14 -2.78 -2.75
N ASN A 464 -12.43 -1.86 -2.13
CA ASN A 464 -12.99 -0.63 -1.61
C ASN A 464 -12.60 0.57 -2.48
N TYR A 465 -13.56 1.49 -2.67
CA TYR A 465 -13.35 2.65 -3.52
C TYR A 465 -14.30 3.80 -3.16
N TYR A 466 -13.96 4.97 -3.68
CA TYR A 466 -14.81 6.16 -3.78
C TYR A 466 -14.96 6.59 -5.22
N TYR A 467 -15.98 7.42 -5.45
CA TYR A 467 -16.00 8.33 -6.58
C TYR A 467 -15.47 9.69 -6.15
N VAL A 468 -14.50 10.22 -6.88
CA VAL A 468 -13.88 11.52 -6.58
C VAL A 468 -13.97 12.45 -7.77
N VAL A 469 -14.02 13.75 -7.48
CA VAL A 469 -13.93 14.82 -8.49
C VAL A 469 -12.48 15.33 -8.53
N GLY A 470 -11.86 15.24 -9.70
CA GLY A 470 -10.53 15.80 -9.93
C GLY A 470 -10.53 17.32 -9.83
N GLN A 471 -9.54 17.86 -9.11
CA GLN A 471 -9.40 19.29 -8.87
C GLN A 471 -8.33 19.91 -9.79
N ALA A 472 -8.46 21.19 -10.08
CA ALA A 472 -7.46 21.93 -10.86
C ALA A 472 -6.18 22.17 -10.04
N GLY A 473 -5.07 22.44 -10.73
CA GLY A 473 -3.82 22.90 -10.08
C GLY A 473 -3.10 21.86 -9.22
N GLY A 474 -3.44 20.58 -9.33
CA GLY A 474 -2.79 19.49 -8.58
C GLY A 474 -3.25 19.35 -7.13
N ALA A 475 -4.38 19.98 -6.76
CA ALA A 475 -5.01 19.77 -5.45
C ALA A 475 -5.51 18.31 -5.31
N ALA A 476 -5.63 17.85 -4.06
CA ALA A 476 -6.13 16.52 -3.74
C ALA A 476 -7.55 16.31 -4.32
N PRO A 477 -7.88 15.11 -4.81
CA PRO A 477 -9.22 14.81 -5.33
C PRO A 477 -10.31 15.01 -4.26
N ASP A 478 -11.45 15.54 -4.66
CA ASP A 478 -12.58 15.76 -3.75
C ASP A 478 -13.51 14.53 -3.73
N ALA A 479 -13.37 13.72 -2.67
CA ALA A 479 -14.29 12.62 -2.38
C ALA A 479 -15.60 13.11 -1.73
N GLY A 480 -15.57 14.24 -1.02
CA GLY A 480 -16.71 14.76 -0.28
C GLY A 480 -17.91 15.11 -1.18
N TYR A 481 -17.66 15.48 -2.44
CA TYR A 481 -18.71 15.79 -3.42
C TYR A 481 -19.73 14.66 -3.60
N PHE A 482 -19.27 13.41 -3.75
CA PHE A 482 -20.15 12.25 -3.91
C PHE A 482 -20.36 11.47 -2.62
N GLU A 483 -19.37 11.43 -1.74
CA GLU A 483 -19.41 10.54 -0.57
C GLU A 483 -19.96 11.22 0.68
N GLY A 484 -19.89 12.55 0.74
CA GLY A 484 -20.12 13.30 1.97
C GLY A 484 -18.97 13.18 2.96
N SER A 485 -19.11 13.81 4.12
CA SER A 485 -18.12 13.78 5.18
C SER A 485 -18.82 13.79 6.54
N TYR A 486 -18.58 12.78 7.36
CA TYR A 486 -19.28 12.55 8.61
C TYR A 486 -18.26 12.22 9.70
N GLN A 487 -18.24 13.00 10.79
CA GLN A 487 -17.26 12.83 11.86
C GLN A 487 -17.32 11.45 12.53
N LEU A 488 -18.43 10.73 12.40
CA LEU A 488 -18.62 9.38 12.94
C LEU A 488 -17.94 8.28 12.11
N THR A 489 -17.53 8.57 10.88
CA THR A 489 -16.87 7.61 9.99
C THR A 489 -15.65 6.98 10.65
N GLU A 490 -15.48 5.68 10.45
CA GLU A 490 -14.27 4.98 10.85
C GLU A 490 -13.09 5.39 9.97
N ASN A 491 -11.96 5.72 10.59
CA ASN A 491 -10.73 5.95 9.84
C ASN A 491 -9.53 5.51 10.66
N GLN A 492 -8.52 5.03 9.96
CA GLN A 492 -7.20 4.80 10.50
C GLN A 492 -6.30 6.02 10.26
N TYR A 493 -5.59 6.46 11.29
CA TYR A 493 -4.59 7.49 11.24
C TYR A 493 -3.23 6.94 11.65
N ASP A 494 -2.17 7.51 11.10
CA ASP A 494 -0.84 7.24 11.62
C ASP A 494 0.10 8.45 11.60
N ILE A 495 0.97 8.47 12.60
CA ILE A 495 1.93 9.54 12.85
C ILE A 495 3.33 9.00 12.66
N LEU A 496 4.09 9.64 11.77
CA LEU A 496 5.49 9.38 11.50
C LEU A 496 6.32 10.53 12.06
N VAL A 497 7.22 10.23 12.99
CA VAL A 497 8.11 11.21 13.60
C VAL A 497 9.50 11.06 13.04
N TYR A 498 9.94 12.07 12.29
CA TYR A 498 11.27 12.13 11.71
C TYR A 498 12.18 13.01 12.55
N TYR A 499 13.44 12.62 12.62
CA TYR A 499 14.51 13.40 13.21
C TYR A 499 15.80 13.22 12.45
N ARG A 500 16.58 14.30 12.34
CA ARG A 500 17.94 14.30 11.80
C ARG A 500 18.93 14.53 12.94
N PRO A 501 19.55 13.47 13.50
CA PRO A 501 20.53 13.65 14.55
C PRO A 501 21.74 14.47 14.07
N PRO A 502 22.33 15.32 14.93
CA PRO A 502 23.55 16.05 14.60
C PRO A 502 24.65 15.13 14.09
N GLY A 503 25.31 15.51 12.98
CA GLY A 503 26.36 14.71 12.35
C GLY A 503 25.86 13.61 11.42
N THR A 504 24.56 13.26 11.45
CA THR A 504 23.96 12.41 10.42
C THR A 504 23.59 13.22 9.18
N ARG A 505 23.55 12.56 8.03
CA ARG A 505 23.24 13.20 6.73
C ARG A 505 21.87 12.78 6.18
N THR A 506 21.00 12.25 7.03
CA THR A 506 19.70 11.73 6.60
C THR A 506 18.64 11.81 7.69
N ASP A 507 17.38 11.72 7.30
CA ASP A 507 16.24 11.70 8.22
C ASP A 507 15.93 10.26 8.63
N LEU A 508 15.81 10.03 9.94
CA LEU A 508 15.42 8.75 10.53
C LEU A 508 13.97 8.83 11.01
N ILE A 509 13.23 7.72 10.96
CA ILE A 509 11.92 7.62 11.61
C ILE A 509 12.12 7.11 13.04
N ILE A 510 12.06 8.03 14.01
CA ILE A 510 12.34 7.79 15.43
C ILE A 510 11.09 7.50 16.27
N GLY A 511 9.92 7.50 15.64
CA GLY A 511 8.66 7.17 16.29
C GLY A 511 7.57 6.91 15.27
N TYR A 512 6.74 5.91 15.56
CA TYR A 512 5.54 5.57 14.79
C TYR A 512 4.36 5.35 15.72
N ARG A 513 3.19 5.91 15.38
CA ARG A 513 1.96 5.69 16.14
C ARG A 513 0.76 5.56 15.21
N PRO A 514 0.17 4.35 15.09
CA PRO A 514 -1.15 4.19 14.53
C PRO A 514 -2.23 4.58 15.56
N LEU A 515 -3.36 5.05 15.08
CA LEU A 515 -4.56 5.40 15.83
C LEU A 515 -5.77 5.07 14.97
N VAL A 516 -6.79 4.42 15.51
CA VAL A 516 -8.08 4.28 14.81
C VAL A 516 -9.12 5.09 15.55
N VAL A 517 -9.96 5.78 14.78
CA VAL A 517 -11.02 6.66 15.26
C VAL A 517 -12.35 6.04 14.87
N ASN A 518 -13.29 5.98 15.83
CA ASN A 518 -14.64 5.41 15.68
C ASN A 518 -14.74 3.94 15.24
N GLY A 519 -13.61 3.25 15.11
CA GLY A 519 -13.53 1.83 14.75
C GLY A 519 -13.72 0.84 15.88
N GLN A 520 -13.96 -0.43 15.53
CA GLN A 520 -14.15 -1.49 16.52
C GLN A 520 -12.80 -2.06 17.01
N GLN A 521 -12.74 -2.37 18.31
CA GLN A 521 -11.57 -3.04 18.88
C GLN A 521 -11.52 -4.51 18.41
N VAL A 522 -10.62 -4.84 17.49
CA VAL A 522 -10.29 -6.24 17.25
C VAL A 522 -9.33 -6.74 18.31
N ARG A 523 -9.86 -7.58 19.21
CA ARG A 523 -9.07 -8.29 20.20
C ARG A 523 -8.22 -9.36 19.50
N THR A 524 -6.95 -9.07 19.28
CA THR A 524 -5.96 -10.12 19.02
C THR A 524 -5.57 -10.75 20.37
N ASN A 525 -5.42 -12.09 20.41
CA ASN A 525 -5.26 -12.87 21.65
C ASN A 525 -3.93 -12.65 22.42
N THR A 526 -3.17 -11.61 22.11
CA THR A 526 -1.99 -11.15 22.84
C THR A 526 -2.02 -9.63 22.82
N GLN A 527 -2.12 -9.00 24.00
CA GLN A 527 -2.59 -7.63 24.24
C GLN A 527 -2.01 -6.49 23.36
N SER A 528 -2.82 -5.42 23.28
CA SER A 528 -2.79 -4.24 22.39
C SER A 528 -3.30 -4.56 20.99
N GLY A 529 -4.62 -4.58 20.85
CA GLY A 529 -5.29 -4.78 19.55
C GLY A 529 -4.98 -3.64 18.59
N ILE A 530 -4.76 -3.99 17.33
CA ILE A 530 -4.92 -3.08 16.20
C ILE A 530 -6.42 -3.08 15.94
N PHE A 531 -7.04 -1.91 16.02
CA PHE A 531 -8.44 -1.71 15.64
C PHE A 531 -8.59 -2.10 14.15
N ARG A 532 -9.67 -2.81 13.81
CA ARG A 532 -10.06 -3.02 12.40
C ARG A 532 -11.21 -2.11 12.08
#